data_AF-M7V4R2-F1
#
_entry.id   AF-M7V4R2-F1
#
_cell.length_a   1.000
_cell.length_b   1.000
_cell.length_c   1.000
_cell.angle_alpha   90.00
_cell.angle_beta   90.00
_cell.angle_gamma   90.00
#
_symmetry.space_group_name_H-M   'P 1'
#
loop_
_entity.id
_entity.type
_entity.pdbx_description
1 polymer ?
#
loop_
_entity_poly.entity_id
_entity_poly.type
_entity_poly.pdbx_seq_one_letter_code
_entity_poly.pdbx_strand_id
1 'polypeptide(L)'
;MKAKNLSDKLCSEKELAAATAKMFPSPTALINSQGVSKNASLISDSLSKGGSILHGTPPTDSSPTTKMSPVILKSVNPSMSIYREESFGPTVSVIEISTEEEAIRISNDTDYGLAAGIYTRDLQRGLRIARAVESGAVHINGHNGSVHDEAGLPHGGMKDSGFGRFGSLGLEEWVRTKTVTFMD
;
A
#
# COMPACT_ATOMS: atom_id res chain seq x y z
N MET A 1 15.45 31.15 9.14
CA MET A 1 15.83 29.80 9.63
C MET A 1 15.62 28.81 8.50
N LYS A 2 16.70 28.30 7.89
CA LYS A 2 16.62 27.34 6.77
C LYS A 2 15.98 26.04 7.26
N ALA A 3 15.01 25.53 6.51
CA ALA A 3 14.40 24.23 6.75
C ALA A 3 15.52 23.16 6.73
N LYS A 4 15.75 22.50 7.86
CA LYS A 4 16.56 21.28 7.91
C LYS A 4 15.81 20.23 7.10
N ASN A 5 16.49 19.64 6.12
CA ASN A 5 15.93 18.67 5.17
C ASN A 5 15.08 17.61 5.89
N LEU A 6 13.92 17.32 5.32
CA LEU A 6 13.00 16.28 5.79
C LEU A 6 13.61 14.86 5.66
N SER A 7 14.68 14.71 4.87
CA SER A 7 15.49 13.50 4.73
C SER A 7 16.12 13.00 6.04
N ASP A 8 16.34 13.89 7.01
CA ASP A 8 16.99 13.54 8.29
C ASP A 8 16.00 13.07 9.37
N LYS A 9 14.68 13.12 9.10
CA LYS A 9 13.62 12.83 10.09
C LYS A 9 12.63 11.74 9.69
N LEU A 10 12.61 11.33 8.43
CA LEU A 10 12.07 10.03 8.06
C LEU A 10 13.16 8.99 8.35
N CYS A 11 12.76 7.86 8.93
CA CYS A 11 13.62 6.69 9.19
C CYS A 11 14.61 6.55 8.03
N SER A 12 15.90 6.79 8.27
CA SER A 12 16.90 6.69 7.21
C SER A 12 16.77 5.31 6.55
N GLU A 13 17.08 5.19 5.26
CA GLU A 13 17.06 3.91 4.54
C GLU A 13 17.67 2.75 5.36
N LYS A 14 18.74 3.08 6.11
CA LYS A 14 19.42 2.19 7.05
C LYS A 14 18.56 1.78 8.25
N GLU A 15 17.84 2.72 8.87
CA GLU A 15 16.95 2.43 9.99
C GLU A 15 15.74 1.60 9.54
N LEU A 16 15.19 1.86 8.35
CA LEU A 16 14.13 1.04 7.77
C LEU A 16 14.63 -0.40 7.56
N ALA A 17 15.78 -0.58 6.90
CA ALA A 17 16.38 -1.89 6.69
C ALA A 17 16.69 -2.61 8.02
N ALA A 18 17.19 -1.90 9.03
CA ALA A 18 17.47 -2.45 10.36
C ALA A 18 16.19 -2.84 11.13
N ALA A 19 15.15 -2.03 11.04
CA ALA A 19 13.86 -2.31 11.66
C ALA A 19 13.21 -3.55 11.02
N THR A 20 13.26 -3.67 9.69
CA THR A 20 12.77 -4.85 8.96
C THR A 20 13.54 -6.11 9.35
N ALA A 21 14.88 -6.04 9.39
CA ALA A 21 15.71 -7.18 9.82
C ALA A 21 15.37 -7.66 11.24
N LYS A 22 15.09 -6.72 12.16
CA LYS A 22 14.71 -7.02 13.54
C LYS A 22 13.31 -7.62 13.64
N MET A 23 12.36 -7.12 12.85
CA MET A 23 10.97 -7.55 12.88
C MET A 23 10.76 -8.90 12.17
N PHE A 24 11.53 -9.16 11.11
CA PHE A 24 11.44 -10.36 10.29
C PHE A 24 12.81 -11.06 10.21
N PRO A 25 13.26 -11.73 11.29
CA PRO A 25 14.57 -12.35 11.34
C PRO A 25 14.71 -13.60 10.46
N SER A 26 13.59 -14.13 9.93
CA SER A 26 13.56 -15.32 9.09
C SER A 26 12.51 -15.16 7.97
N PRO A 27 12.61 -15.94 6.88
CA PRO A 27 11.63 -15.90 5.80
C PRO A 27 10.21 -16.20 6.30
N THR A 28 9.26 -15.41 5.82
CA THR A 28 7.82 -15.66 5.99
C THR A 28 7.33 -16.73 5.00
N ALA A 29 6.08 -17.16 5.14
CA ALA A 29 5.43 -18.09 4.21
C ALA A 29 4.29 -17.41 3.47
N LEU A 30 4.28 -17.53 2.15
CA LEU A 30 3.13 -17.28 1.30
C LEU A 30 2.24 -18.51 1.21
N ILE A 31 1.01 -18.33 0.74
CA ILE A 31 0.03 -19.40 0.64
C ILE A 31 0.45 -20.50 -0.35
N ASN A 32 1.14 -20.13 -1.43
CA ASN A 32 1.58 -21.05 -2.48
C ASN A 32 2.87 -20.55 -3.15
N SER A 33 3.48 -21.40 -3.99
CA SER A 33 4.71 -21.06 -4.70
C SER A 33 4.49 -20.04 -5.82
N GLN A 34 3.28 -19.93 -6.38
CA GLN A 34 2.97 -18.94 -7.41
C GLN A 34 3.15 -17.50 -6.88
N GLY A 35 2.80 -17.25 -5.61
CA GLY A 35 3.04 -15.97 -4.96
C GLY A 35 4.53 -15.61 -4.92
N VAL A 36 5.41 -16.58 -4.64
CA VAL A 36 6.86 -16.38 -4.64
C VAL A 36 7.37 -16.08 -6.06
N SER A 37 6.95 -16.86 -7.06
CA SER A 37 7.34 -16.65 -8.46
C SER A 37 6.87 -15.30 -9.02
N LYS A 38 5.66 -14.85 -8.67
CA LYS A 38 5.16 -13.52 -9.02
C LYS A 38 6.05 -12.42 -8.44
N ASN A 39 6.36 -12.50 -7.14
CA ASN A 39 7.22 -11.52 -6.49
C ASN A 39 8.64 -11.52 -7.07
N ALA A 40 9.21 -12.68 -7.37
CA ALA A 40 10.52 -12.78 -8.03
C ALA A 40 10.52 -12.08 -9.40
N SER A 41 9.46 -12.25 -10.19
CA SER A 41 9.31 -11.59 -11.50
C SER A 41 9.22 -10.07 -11.36
N LEU A 42 8.43 -9.57 -10.40
CA LEU A 42 8.29 -8.13 -10.13
C LEU A 42 9.61 -7.50 -9.66
N ILE A 43 10.35 -8.20 -8.79
CA ILE A 43 11.67 -7.76 -8.33
C ILE A 43 12.65 -7.72 -9.50
N SER A 44 12.71 -8.79 -10.31
CA SER A 44 13.59 -8.87 -11.48
C SER A 44 13.31 -7.73 -12.48
N ASP A 45 12.04 -7.47 -12.78
CA ASP A 45 11.63 -6.35 -13.64
C ASP A 45 12.10 -5.00 -13.10
N SER A 46 11.90 -4.75 -11.80
CA SER A 46 12.35 -3.53 -11.15
C SER A 46 13.87 -3.35 -11.25
N LEU A 47 14.65 -4.40 -10.96
CA LEU A 47 16.11 -4.36 -11.05
C LEU A 47 16.59 -4.11 -12.49
N SER A 48 15.94 -4.72 -13.48
CA SER A 48 16.27 -4.53 -14.90
C SER A 48 16.04 -3.10 -15.39
N LYS A 49 15.15 -2.35 -14.71
CA LYS A 49 14.76 -0.97 -15.05
C LYS A 49 15.39 0.08 -14.13
N GLY A 50 16.43 -0.28 -13.38
CA GLY A 50 17.22 0.63 -12.56
C GLY A 50 16.77 0.78 -11.10
N GLY A 51 15.83 -0.06 -10.65
CA GLY A 51 15.50 -0.19 -9.24
C GLY A 51 16.63 -0.88 -8.48
N SER A 52 16.66 -0.73 -7.17
CA SER A 52 17.66 -1.40 -6.33
C SER A 52 17.05 -1.95 -5.05
N ILE A 53 17.71 -2.94 -4.47
CA ILE A 53 17.28 -3.57 -3.23
C ILE A 53 17.86 -2.78 -2.06
N LEU A 54 16.98 -2.24 -1.23
CA LEU A 54 17.35 -1.64 0.03
C LEU A 54 17.51 -2.70 1.14
N HIS A 55 16.63 -3.71 1.15
CA HIS A 55 16.67 -4.79 2.13
C HIS A 55 16.12 -6.10 1.54
N GLY A 56 16.61 -7.22 2.05
CA GLY A 56 16.15 -8.56 1.67
C GLY A 56 16.97 -9.18 0.54
N THR A 57 16.63 -10.42 0.22
CA THR A 57 17.24 -11.18 -0.88
C THR A 57 16.14 -11.62 -1.83
N PRO A 58 16.27 -11.40 -3.15
CA PRO A 58 15.31 -11.90 -4.13
C PRO A 58 15.13 -13.41 -3.99
N PRO A 59 13.90 -13.94 -4.15
CA PRO A 59 13.70 -15.38 -4.24
C PRO A 59 14.50 -15.94 -5.42
N THR A 60 15.10 -17.12 -5.23
CA THR A 60 15.81 -17.83 -6.30
C THR A 60 14.89 -18.88 -6.93
N ASP A 61 14.92 -19.00 -8.26
CA ASP A 61 14.11 -19.96 -9.04
C ASP A 61 14.51 -21.44 -8.89
N SER A 62 15.38 -21.78 -7.95
CA SER A 62 16.03 -23.10 -7.89
C SER A 62 15.10 -24.23 -7.42
N SER A 63 13.95 -23.94 -6.80
CA SER A 63 12.89 -24.93 -6.50
C SER A 63 11.58 -24.26 -6.07
N PRO A 64 10.40 -24.88 -6.32
CA PRO A 64 9.13 -24.39 -5.78
C PRO A 64 9.21 -24.28 -4.25
N THR A 65 8.96 -23.08 -3.73
CA THR A 65 8.98 -22.78 -2.31
C THR A 65 7.83 -21.85 -1.99
N THR A 66 7.33 -21.91 -0.76
CA THR A 66 6.38 -20.93 -0.22
C THR A 66 7.09 -19.89 0.65
N LYS A 67 8.39 -20.06 0.92
CA LYS A 67 9.14 -19.20 1.82
C LYS A 67 9.74 -18.01 1.08
N MET A 68 9.55 -16.81 1.64
CA MET A 68 10.10 -15.57 1.11
C MET A 68 10.42 -14.58 2.25
N SER A 69 11.63 -14.02 2.21
CA SER A 69 12.01 -12.90 3.09
C SER A 69 11.42 -11.58 2.59
N PRO A 70 11.12 -10.62 3.47
CA PRO A 70 10.70 -9.30 3.03
C PRO A 70 11.74 -8.61 2.14
N VAL A 71 11.29 -8.01 1.05
CA VAL A 71 12.13 -7.27 0.10
C VAL A 71 11.66 -5.83 0.03
N ILE A 72 12.59 -4.90 0.22
CA ILE A 72 12.33 -3.46 0.07
C ILE A 72 13.05 -2.99 -1.18
N LEU A 73 12.30 -2.51 -2.15
CA LEU A 73 12.82 -1.89 -3.37
C LEU A 73 12.85 -0.38 -3.22
N LYS A 74 13.89 0.25 -3.76
CA LYS A 74 14.02 1.70 -3.84
C LYS A 74 14.29 2.15 -5.27
N SER A 75 14.14 3.45 -5.50
CA SER A 75 14.21 4.05 -6.84
C SER A 75 13.17 3.48 -7.80
N VAL A 76 11.99 3.11 -7.27
CA VAL A 76 10.89 2.57 -8.07
C VAL A 76 10.25 3.70 -8.87
N ASN A 77 9.96 3.44 -10.14
CA ASN A 77 9.36 4.42 -11.05
C ASN A 77 8.24 3.79 -11.90
N PRO A 78 7.40 4.59 -12.57
CA PRO A 78 6.21 4.11 -13.27
C PRO A 78 6.43 3.12 -14.42
N SER A 79 7.68 2.92 -14.87
CA SER A 79 8.00 1.92 -15.90
C SER A 79 8.12 0.49 -15.35
N MET A 80 8.24 0.34 -14.02
CA MET A 80 8.41 -0.96 -13.34
C MET A 80 7.06 -1.57 -13.00
N SER A 81 6.89 -2.88 -13.23
CA SER A 81 5.64 -3.58 -12.92
C SER A 81 5.23 -3.46 -11.46
N ILE A 82 6.19 -3.51 -10.52
CA ILE A 82 5.94 -3.37 -9.07
C ILE A 82 5.34 -1.99 -8.67
N TYR A 83 5.37 -1.00 -9.56
CA TYR A 83 4.72 0.30 -9.32
C TYR A 83 3.19 0.22 -9.49
N ARG A 84 2.69 -0.59 -10.46
CA ARG A 84 1.26 -0.69 -10.78
C ARG A 84 0.63 -1.96 -10.25
N GLU A 85 1.37 -3.06 -10.25
CA GLU A 85 0.84 -4.38 -9.92
C GLU A 85 0.91 -4.68 -8.42
N GLU A 86 -0.16 -5.25 -7.89
CA GLU A 86 -0.20 -5.71 -6.51
C GLU A 86 0.70 -6.95 -6.33
N SER A 87 1.67 -6.87 -5.41
CA SER A 87 2.64 -7.95 -5.17
C SER A 87 2.03 -9.15 -4.45
N PHE A 88 1.04 -8.92 -3.57
CA PHE A 88 0.45 -9.94 -2.67
C PHE A 88 1.50 -10.75 -1.88
N GLY A 89 2.70 -10.20 -1.71
CA GLY A 89 3.79 -10.81 -0.98
C GLY A 89 4.53 -9.78 -0.15
N PRO A 90 5.58 -10.20 0.59
CA PRO A 90 6.31 -9.30 1.48
C PRO A 90 7.29 -8.39 0.69
N THR A 91 6.86 -7.85 -0.45
CA THR A 91 7.63 -6.93 -1.29
C THR A 91 6.98 -5.56 -1.26
N VAL A 92 7.76 -4.53 -0.91
CA VAL A 92 7.29 -3.14 -0.85
C VAL A 92 8.22 -2.22 -1.64
N SER A 93 7.62 -1.22 -2.28
CA SER A 93 8.31 -0.16 -3.01
C SER A 93 8.43 1.09 -2.13
N VAL A 94 9.62 1.68 -2.10
CA VAL A 94 9.86 3.00 -1.49
C VAL A 94 10.07 4.00 -2.62
N ILE A 95 9.24 5.04 -2.63
CA ILE A 95 9.27 6.13 -3.60
C ILE A 95 9.48 7.42 -2.81
N GLU A 96 10.56 8.14 -3.13
CA GLU A 96 10.87 9.42 -2.52
C GLU A 96 10.08 10.54 -3.19
N ILE A 97 9.57 11.46 -2.38
CA ILE A 97 8.78 12.61 -2.83
C ILE A 97 9.31 13.89 -2.19
N SER A 98 9.22 15.00 -2.92
CA SER A 98 9.70 16.31 -2.44
C SER A 98 8.56 17.24 -2.02
N THR A 99 7.33 17.01 -2.53
CA THR A 99 6.19 17.92 -2.35
C THR A 99 4.90 17.17 -2.00
N GLU A 100 3.93 17.89 -1.45
CA GLU A 100 2.61 17.35 -1.14
C GLU A 100 1.85 16.97 -2.41
N GLU A 101 1.97 17.80 -3.44
CA GLU A 101 1.33 17.61 -4.75
C GLU A 101 1.87 16.36 -5.45
N GLU A 102 3.18 16.12 -5.34
CA GLU A 102 3.82 14.92 -5.86
C GLU A 102 3.34 13.66 -5.12
N ALA A 103 3.22 13.70 -3.79
CA ALA A 103 2.70 12.59 -3.00
C ALA A 103 1.27 12.24 -3.44
N ILE A 104 0.38 13.23 -3.55
CA ILE A 104 -1.00 13.02 -3.99
C ILE A 104 -1.02 12.43 -5.40
N ARG A 105 -0.23 13.00 -6.33
CA ARG A 105 -0.16 12.51 -7.71
C ARG A 105 0.27 11.05 -7.77
N ILE A 106 1.32 10.67 -7.05
CA ILE A 106 1.84 9.29 -7.04
C ILE A 106 0.84 8.34 -6.36
N SER A 107 0.22 8.76 -5.24
CA SER A 107 -0.80 7.94 -4.58
C SER A 107 -2.03 7.68 -5.46
N ASN A 108 -2.37 8.59 -6.38
CA ASN A 108 -3.50 8.43 -7.28
C ASN A 108 -3.12 7.84 -8.66
N ASP A 109 -1.84 7.80 -9.04
CA ASP A 109 -1.33 7.17 -10.27
C ASP A 109 -1.24 5.64 -10.15
N THR A 110 -2.39 5.05 -9.86
CA THR A 110 -2.61 3.60 -9.80
C THR A 110 -4.07 3.32 -10.13
N ASP A 111 -4.31 2.13 -10.67
CA ASP A 111 -5.65 1.63 -10.96
C ASP A 111 -6.40 1.23 -9.67
N TYR A 112 -5.70 1.21 -8.52
CA TYR A 112 -6.25 0.79 -7.23
C TYR A 112 -6.54 1.98 -6.30
N GLY A 113 -7.45 1.78 -5.35
CA GLY A 113 -7.88 2.79 -4.40
C GLY A 113 -8.53 2.19 -3.16
N LEU A 114 -7.92 1.17 -2.55
CA LEU A 114 -8.51 0.45 -1.42
C LEU A 114 -8.40 1.21 -0.10
N ALA A 115 -7.17 1.41 0.38
CA ALA A 115 -6.89 2.12 1.63
C ALA A 115 -5.57 2.89 1.55
N ALA A 116 -5.45 3.98 2.32
CA ALA A 116 -4.24 4.80 2.41
C ALA A 116 -3.89 5.16 3.87
N GLY A 117 -2.60 5.31 4.13
CA GLY A 117 -2.08 5.76 5.44
C GLY A 117 -1.29 7.07 5.29
N ILE A 118 -1.53 8.05 6.16
CA ILE A 118 -0.83 9.34 6.15
C ILE A 118 -0.19 9.57 7.51
N TYR A 119 1.13 9.74 7.54
CA TYR A 119 1.87 10.05 8.76
C TYR A 119 2.37 11.49 8.74
N THR A 120 1.87 12.32 9.65
CA THR A 120 2.20 13.73 9.74
C THR A 120 1.95 14.29 11.14
N ARG A 121 2.79 15.24 11.56
CA ARG A 121 2.56 16.03 12.79
C ARG A 121 1.60 17.20 12.57
N ASP A 122 1.38 17.60 11.32
CA ASP A 122 0.43 18.63 10.93
C ASP A 122 -0.89 17.97 10.50
N LEU A 123 -1.91 18.08 11.35
CA LEU A 123 -3.23 17.51 11.10
C LEU A 123 -3.96 18.19 9.93
N GLN A 124 -3.80 19.51 9.75
CA GLN A 124 -4.43 20.20 8.62
C GLN A 124 -3.87 19.69 7.31
N ARG A 125 -2.56 19.46 7.27
CA ARG A 125 -1.89 18.80 6.14
C ARG A 125 -2.44 17.40 5.91
N GLY A 126 -2.53 16.59 6.97
CA GLY A 126 -3.09 15.24 6.90
C GLY A 126 -4.50 15.24 6.29
N LEU A 127 -5.37 16.14 6.73
CA LEU A 127 -6.74 16.24 6.24
C LEU A 127 -6.82 16.74 4.79
N ARG A 128 -5.94 17.65 4.36
CA ARG A 128 -5.88 18.08 2.95
C ARG A 128 -5.48 16.93 2.03
N ILE A 129 -4.42 16.21 2.37
CA ILE A 129 -3.97 15.04 1.61
C ILE A 129 -5.05 13.96 1.61
N ALA A 130 -5.66 13.67 2.76
CA ALA A 130 -6.69 12.64 2.88
C ALA A 130 -7.92 12.90 1.98
N ARG A 131 -8.29 14.16 1.76
CA ARG A 131 -9.39 14.53 0.86
C ARG A 131 -9.03 14.38 -0.63
N ALA A 132 -7.74 14.48 -0.96
CA ALA A 132 -7.26 14.45 -2.34
C ALA A 132 -6.86 13.05 -2.80
N VAL A 133 -6.55 12.15 -1.87
CA VAL A 133 -6.22 10.75 -2.17
C VAL A 133 -7.51 9.99 -2.53
N GLU A 134 -7.49 9.33 -3.68
CA GLU A 134 -8.59 8.53 -4.21
C GLU A 134 -8.58 7.13 -3.60
N SER A 135 -9.08 7.01 -2.37
CA SER A 135 -9.11 5.76 -1.63
C SER A 135 -10.38 5.58 -0.83
N GLY A 136 -10.80 4.33 -0.67
CA GLY A 136 -11.96 3.95 0.13
C GLY A 136 -11.85 4.29 1.60
N ALA A 137 -10.65 4.14 2.16
CA ALA A 137 -10.33 4.47 3.54
C ALA A 137 -9.00 5.24 3.62
N VAL A 138 -8.94 6.26 4.48
CA VAL A 138 -7.70 6.99 4.76
C VAL A 138 -7.49 7.12 6.25
N HIS A 139 -6.31 6.68 6.73
CA HIS A 139 -5.96 6.68 8.14
C HIS A 139 -4.81 7.65 8.42
N ILE A 140 -5.08 8.72 9.15
CA ILE A 140 -4.06 9.70 9.55
C ILE A 140 -3.47 9.25 10.89
N ASN A 141 -2.16 8.97 10.91
CA ASN A 141 -1.41 8.47 12.08
C ASN A 141 -2.02 7.19 12.69
N GLY A 142 -2.64 6.34 11.89
CA GLY A 142 -3.17 5.05 12.33
C GLY A 142 -2.05 4.12 12.82
N HIS A 143 -2.31 3.33 13.87
CA HIS A 143 -1.30 2.43 14.44
C HIS A 143 -0.85 1.34 13.45
N ASN A 144 -1.75 0.92 12.57
CA ASN A 144 -1.55 -0.17 11.63
C ASN A 144 -1.38 0.31 10.17
N GLY A 145 -0.86 1.53 9.96
CA GLY A 145 -0.63 2.07 8.62
C GLY A 145 -1.94 2.34 7.89
N SER A 146 -2.07 1.73 6.70
CA SER A 146 -3.27 1.76 5.87
C SER A 146 -4.33 0.74 6.29
N VAL A 147 -4.10 -0.09 7.32
CA VAL A 147 -4.99 -1.19 7.69
C VAL A 147 -5.70 -0.87 9.00
N HIS A 148 -6.94 -0.38 8.94
CA HIS A 148 -7.78 -0.24 10.13
C HIS A 148 -9.24 -0.51 9.78
N ASP A 149 -9.65 -1.76 9.97
CA ASP A 149 -10.99 -2.24 9.65
C ASP A 149 -11.76 -2.60 10.93
N GLU A 150 -12.99 -2.12 11.03
CA GLU A 150 -13.88 -2.35 12.17
C GLU A 150 -15.31 -2.52 11.65
N ALA A 151 -16.12 -3.34 12.34
CA ALA A 151 -17.48 -3.62 11.90
C ALA A 151 -18.36 -2.35 11.76
N GLY A 152 -18.07 -1.30 12.54
CA GLY A 152 -18.77 -0.02 12.49
C GLY A 152 -18.33 0.90 11.34
N LEU A 153 -17.21 0.61 10.68
CA LEU A 153 -16.68 1.42 9.59
C LEU A 153 -17.12 0.82 8.23
N PRO A 154 -17.40 1.66 7.23
CA PRO A 154 -17.59 1.17 5.88
C PRO A 154 -16.24 0.73 5.30
N HIS A 155 -16.18 -0.48 4.76
CA HIS A 155 -15.01 -1.01 4.06
C HIS A 155 -15.28 -1.16 2.56
N GLY A 156 -14.33 -0.81 1.71
CA GLY A 156 -14.43 -0.98 0.26
C GLY A 156 -13.68 0.11 -0.48
N GLY A 157 -13.14 -0.21 -1.65
CA GLY A 157 -12.24 0.66 -2.39
C GLY A 157 -12.91 1.61 -3.39
N MET A 158 -12.06 2.21 -4.20
CA MET A 158 -12.39 2.95 -5.42
C MET A 158 -11.65 2.32 -6.61
N LYS A 159 -11.98 2.73 -7.83
CA LYS A 159 -11.34 2.26 -9.07
C LYS A 159 -11.42 0.73 -9.20
N ASP A 160 -10.33 0.06 -9.57
CA ASP A 160 -10.28 -1.39 -9.73
C ASP A 160 -10.18 -2.14 -8.39
N SER A 161 -10.17 -1.43 -7.25
CA SER A 161 -10.31 -2.05 -5.92
C SER A 161 -11.74 -2.45 -5.55
N GLY A 162 -12.68 -2.39 -6.51
CA GLY A 162 -14.04 -2.88 -6.38
C GLY A 162 -15.09 -1.78 -6.23
N PHE A 163 -16.35 -2.20 -6.12
CA PHE A 163 -17.53 -1.34 -6.02
C PHE A 163 -18.33 -1.66 -4.73
N GLY A 164 -19.12 -0.69 -4.26
CA GLY A 164 -19.97 -0.82 -3.08
C GLY A 164 -19.21 -0.65 -1.77
N ARG A 165 -19.89 -0.83 -0.64
CA ARG A 165 -19.29 -0.81 0.70
C ARG A 165 -19.81 -1.99 1.52
N PHE A 166 -18.95 -2.55 2.37
CA PHE A 166 -19.27 -3.57 3.37
C PHE A 166 -19.11 -2.98 4.78
N GLY A 167 -19.41 -3.77 5.82
CA GLY A 167 -19.39 -3.28 7.21
C GLY A 167 -20.70 -2.55 7.54
N SER A 168 -20.60 -1.38 8.19
CA SER A 168 -21.80 -0.65 8.67
C SER A 168 -22.80 -0.27 7.58
N LEU A 169 -22.33 0.00 6.36
CA LEU A 169 -23.17 0.27 5.19
C LEU A 169 -23.47 -0.98 4.36
N GLY A 170 -22.84 -2.12 4.68
CA GLY A 170 -22.93 -3.33 3.87
C GLY A 170 -24.32 -3.91 3.77
N LEU A 171 -25.19 -3.70 4.76
CA LEU A 171 -26.55 -4.22 4.75
C LEU A 171 -27.40 -3.66 3.60
N GLU A 172 -27.13 -2.44 3.14
CA GLU A 172 -27.86 -1.82 2.03
C GLU A 172 -27.68 -2.60 0.72
N GLU A 173 -26.52 -3.23 0.52
CA GLU A 173 -26.20 -4.07 -0.65
C GLU A 173 -26.97 -5.41 -0.66
N TRP A 174 -27.53 -5.84 0.47
CA TRP A 174 -28.24 -7.12 0.62
C TRP A 174 -29.76 -6.98 0.68
N VAL A 175 -30.29 -5.76 0.68
CA VAL A 175 -31.73 -5.47 0.76
C VAL A 175 -32.27 -4.89 -0.54
N ARG A 176 -33.60 -4.90 -0.71
CA ARG A 176 -34.28 -4.28 -1.86
C ARG A 176 -35.38 -3.33 -1.40
N THR A 177 -35.35 -2.09 -1.88
CA THR A 177 -36.39 -1.11 -1.60
C THR A 177 -37.68 -1.48 -2.33
N LYS A 178 -38.83 -1.37 -1.63
CA LYS A 178 -40.16 -1.59 -2.20
C LYS A 178 -41.07 -0.41 -1.86
N THR A 179 -41.58 0.26 -2.90
CA THR A 179 -42.60 1.30 -2.75
C THR A 179 -43.99 0.66 -2.81
N VAL A 180 -44.87 1.06 -1.90
CA VAL A 180 -46.28 0.63 -1.86
C VAL A 180 -47.15 1.87 -1.75
N THR A 181 -48.11 2.02 -2.66
CA THR A 181 -49.10 3.10 -2.66
C THR A 181 -50.50 2.51 -2.60
N PHE A 182 -51.38 3.16 -1.86
CA PHE A 182 -52.81 2.84 -1.79
C PHE A 182 -53.58 4.13 -2.09
N MET A 183 -54.57 4.06 -2.99
CA MET A 183 -55.53 5.12 -3.23
C MET A 183 -56.90 4.59 -2.81
N ASP A 184 -57.59 5.37 -1.98
CA ASP A 184 -58.91 5.08 -1.44
C ASP A 184 -60.04 5.36 -2.45
#